data_AF-A0A9Q8P509-F1
#
_entry.id   AF-A0A9Q8P509-F1
#
_cell.length_a   1.000
_cell.length_b   1.000
_cell.length_c   1.000
_cell.angle_alpha   90.00
_cell.angle_beta   90.00
_cell.angle_gamma   90.00
#
_symmetry.space_group_name_H-M   'P 1'
#
loop_
_entity.id
_entity.type
_entity.pdbx_description
1 polymer ?
#
loop_
_entity_poly.entity_id
_entity_poly.type
_entity_poly.pdbx_seq_one_letter_code
_entity_poly.pdbx_strand_id
1 'polypeptide(L)'
;MRFIKGPNTWMVHAAVQSLGLAVVTAGAGNGIYLALVTDQLNAYHATIGLVLFSLVWIQAAGGLLGHILWQKRQRKSLLAHIHVWSGRALITLGMINGGPGLLLSSVASRGSYIAYGVISGVMWLLFVSSAAVYETRRNQRAPVVEKE
;
A
#
# COMPACT_ATOMS: atom_id res chain seq x y z
N MET A 1 3.74 12.29 -0.10
CA MET A 1 5.11 11.98 0.35
C MET A 1 5.40 12.74 1.63
N ARG A 2 6.00 12.10 2.64
CA ARG A 2 6.13 12.68 3.99
C ARG A 2 7.32 13.63 4.14
N PHE A 3 8.35 13.45 3.29
CA PHE A 3 9.63 14.18 3.40
C PHE A 3 9.88 15.15 2.25
N ILE A 4 9.17 15.01 1.12
CA ILE A 4 9.24 15.95 -0.01
C ILE A 4 8.10 16.96 0.15
N LYS A 5 8.44 18.26 0.15
CA LYS A 5 7.50 19.38 0.17
C LYS A 5 7.73 20.23 -1.07
N GLY A 6 6.66 20.60 -1.75
CA GLY A 6 6.71 21.41 -2.97
C GLY A 6 5.58 21.07 -3.96
N PRO A 7 5.40 21.90 -5.00
CA PRO A 7 4.30 21.75 -5.97
C PRO A 7 4.34 20.40 -6.71
N ASN A 8 5.52 19.80 -6.88
CA ASN A 8 5.71 18.55 -7.63
C ASN A 8 5.56 17.29 -6.78
N THR A 9 5.25 17.41 -5.48
CA THR A 9 5.16 16.27 -4.55
C THR A 9 4.14 15.22 -4.99
N TRP A 10 3.04 15.64 -5.62
CA TRP A 10 2.03 14.73 -6.13
C TRP A 10 2.52 13.95 -7.36
N MET A 11 3.36 14.54 -8.21
CA MET A 11 3.93 13.88 -9.39
C MET A 11 4.89 12.77 -8.98
N VAL A 12 5.78 13.05 -8.02
CA VAL A 12 6.68 12.02 -7.49
C VAL A 12 5.84 10.88 -6.89
N HIS A 13 4.76 11.21 -6.18
CA HIS A 13 3.87 10.19 -5.62
C HIS A 13 3.24 9.36 -6.72
N ALA A 14 2.64 9.99 -7.73
CA ALA A 14 2.06 9.29 -8.87
C ALA A 14 3.09 8.40 -9.58
N ALA A 15 4.31 8.89 -9.81
CA ALA A 15 5.37 8.11 -10.45
C ALA A 15 5.75 6.85 -9.65
N VAL A 16 5.96 7.00 -8.34
CA VAL A 16 6.27 5.85 -7.46
C VAL A 16 5.08 4.88 -7.38
N GLN A 17 3.84 5.39 -7.31
CA GLN A 17 2.65 4.54 -7.33
C GLN A 17 2.49 3.80 -8.65
N SER A 18 2.76 4.45 -9.79
CA SER A 18 2.71 3.82 -11.12
C SER A 18 3.75 2.71 -11.24
N LEU A 19 4.97 2.93 -10.73
CA LEU A 19 5.99 1.88 -10.67
C LEU A 19 5.53 0.70 -9.80
N GLY A 20 5.00 0.98 -8.61
CA GLY A 20 4.44 -0.05 -7.73
C GLY A 20 3.29 -0.83 -8.37
N LEU A 21 2.41 -0.15 -9.11
CA LEU A 21 1.31 -0.76 -9.86
C LEU A 21 1.83 -1.68 -10.97
N ALA A 22 2.86 -1.27 -11.70
CA ALA A 22 3.48 -2.12 -12.72
C ALA A 22 4.07 -3.40 -12.08
N VAL A 23 4.81 -3.25 -10.97
CA VAL A 23 5.40 -4.39 -10.25
C VAL A 23 4.34 -5.33 -9.70
N VAL A 24 3.30 -4.82 -9.03
CA VAL A 24 2.24 -5.68 -8.48
C VAL A 24 1.43 -6.37 -9.57
N THR A 25 1.25 -5.74 -10.74
CA THR A 25 0.55 -6.34 -11.88
C THR A 25 1.36 -7.45 -12.51
N ALA A 26 2.65 -7.23 -12.74
CA ALA A 26 3.54 -8.28 -13.22
C ALA A 26 3.62 -9.45 -12.21
N GLY A 27 3.76 -9.14 -10.92
CA GLY A 27 3.77 -10.13 -9.85
C GLY A 27 2.47 -10.92 -9.75
N ALA A 28 1.31 -10.26 -9.84
CA ALA A 28 0.01 -10.93 -9.86
C ALA A 28 -0.15 -11.83 -11.08
N GLY A 29 0.25 -11.38 -12.27
CA GLY A 29 0.23 -12.21 -13.48
C GLY A 29 1.06 -13.48 -13.33
N ASN A 30 2.29 -13.36 -12.84
CA ASN A 30 3.15 -14.51 -12.57
C ASN A 30 2.59 -15.42 -11.46
N GLY A 31 2.05 -14.83 -10.39
CA GLY A 31 1.43 -15.56 -9.28
C GLY A 31 0.19 -16.34 -9.70
N ILE A 32 -0.67 -15.75 -10.54
CA ILE A 32 -1.85 -16.42 -11.13
C ILE A 32 -1.41 -17.59 -11.98
N TYR A 33 -0.43 -17.38 -12.87
CA TYR A 33 0.12 -18.45 -13.70
C TYR A 33 0.66 -19.60 -12.83
N LEU A 34 1.47 -19.30 -11.81
CA LEU A 34 2.02 -20.31 -10.92
C LEU A 34 0.93 -21.04 -10.13
N ALA A 35 -0.07 -20.31 -9.61
CA ALA A 35 -1.18 -20.88 -8.87
C ALA A 35 -2.07 -21.79 -9.73
N LEU A 36 -2.21 -21.50 -11.03
CA LEU A 36 -2.91 -22.35 -11.98
C LEU A 36 -2.15 -23.67 -12.23
N VAL A 37 -0.85 -23.60 -12.50
CA VAL A 37 -0.05 -24.80 -12.81
C VAL A 37 0.25 -25.67 -11.57
N THR A 38 0.12 -25.11 -10.37
CA THR A 38 0.32 -25.84 -9.10
C THR A 38 -0.98 -26.18 -8.37
N ASP A 39 -2.14 -25.83 -8.94
CA ASP A 39 -3.46 -26.00 -8.33
C ASP A 39 -3.58 -25.34 -6.93
N GLN A 40 -3.03 -24.14 -6.79
CA GLN A 40 -2.98 -23.37 -5.53
C GLN A 40 -3.78 -22.05 -5.58
N LEU A 41 -4.70 -21.88 -6.55
CA LEU A 41 -5.51 -20.66 -6.65
C LEU A 41 -6.37 -20.39 -5.41
N ASN A 42 -6.81 -21.44 -4.73
CA ASN A 42 -7.61 -21.36 -3.50
C ASN A 42 -6.75 -21.27 -2.23
N ALA A 43 -5.41 -21.26 -2.35
CA ALA A 43 -4.54 -21.07 -1.21
C ALA A 43 -4.66 -19.64 -0.66
N TYR A 44 -4.50 -19.50 0.66
CA TYR A 44 -4.64 -18.22 1.36
C TYR A 44 -3.88 -17.08 0.68
N HIS A 45 -2.62 -17.32 0.28
CA HIS A 45 -1.80 -16.33 -0.41
C HIS A 45 -2.43 -15.81 -1.71
N ALA A 46 -2.91 -16.73 -2.56
CA ALA A 46 -3.45 -16.42 -3.87
C ALA A 46 -4.79 -15.68 -3.74
N THR A 47 -5.70 -16.20 -2.90
CA THR A 47 -7.01 -15.57 -2.68
C THR A 47 -6.89 -14.17 -2.08
N ILE A 48 -6.11 -14.00 -1.00
CA ILE A 48 -5.88 -12.69 -0.38
C ILE A 48 -5.13 -11.77 -1.36
N GLY A 49 -4.14 -12.30 -2.08
CA GLY A 49 -3.35 -11.56 -3.05
C GLY A 49 -4.20 -10.95 -4.17
N LEU A 50 -5.16 -11.70 -4.71
CA LEU A 50 -6.08 -11.21 -5.74
C LEU A 50 -7.01 -10.12 -5.22
N VAL A 51 -7.54 -10.26 -4.01
CA VAL A 51 -8.35 -9.21 -3.37
C VAL A 51 -7.53 -7.94 -3.18
N LEU A 52 -6.30 -8.06 -2.65
CA LEU A 52 -5.40 -6.93 -2.47
C LEU A 52 -5.04 -6.27 -3.81
N PHE A 53 -4.78 -7.07 -4.86
CA PHE A 53 -4.51 -6.59 -6.20
C PHE A 53 -5.66 -5.74 -6.75
N SER A 54 -6.90 -6.22 -6.64
CA SER A 54 -8.09 -5.46 -7.04
C SER A 54 -8.25 -4.16 -6.24
N LEU A 55 -8.08 -4.22 -4.92
CA LEU A 55 -8.19 -3.05 -4.05
C LEU A 55 -7.11 -1.99 -4.33
N VAL A 56 -5.90 -2.40 -4.68
CA VAL A 56 -4.81 -1.49 -5.06
C VAL A 56 -5.14 -0.75 -6.36
N TRP A 57 -5.74 -1.42 -7.34
CA TRP A 57 -6.22 -0.76 -8.58
C TRP A 57 -7.38 0.21 -8.31
N ILE A 58 -8.33 -0.17 -7.45
CA ILE A 58 -9.39 0.74 -6.98
C ILE A 58 -8.76 1.96 -6.31
N GLN A 59 -7.69 1.77 -5.53
CA GLN A 59 -6.97 2.86 -4.89
C GLN A 59 -6.26 3.78 -5.87
N ALA A 60 -5.67 3.24 -6.94
CA ALA A 60 -5.06 4.03 -8.00
C ALA A 60 -6.10 4.91 -8.70
N ALA A 61 -7.22 4.32 -9.11
CA ALA A 61 -8.32 5.04 -9.74
C ALA A 61 -8.93 6.11 -8.81
N GLY A 62 -9.17 5.73 -7.55
CA GLY A 62 -9.69 6.64 -6.52
C GLY A 62 -8.74 7.80 -6.20
N GLY A 63 -7.43 7.54 -6.19
CA GLY A 63 -6.40 8.57 -6.01
C GLY A 63 -6.37 9.57 -7.16
N LEU A 64 -6.43 9.10 -8.40
CA LEU A 64 -6.49 9.95 -9.59
C LEU A 64 -7.78 10.79 -9.61
N LEU A 65 -8.93 10.15 -9.38
CA LEU A 65 -10.22 10.85 -9.31
C LEU A 65 -10.20 11.90 -8.19
N GLY A 66 -9.67 11.54 -7.01
CA GLY A 66 -9.49 12.46 -5.90
C GLY A 66 -8.65 13.69 -6.26
N HIS A 67 -7.59 13.50 -7.04
CA HIS A 67 -6.75 14.61 -7.52
C HIS A 67 -7.50 15.52 -8.50
N ILE A 68 -8.22 14.95 -9.48
CA ILE A 68 -9.03 15.71 -10.45
C ILE A 68 -10.12 16.51 -9.72
N LEU A 69 -10.77 15.91 -8.73
CA LEU A 69 -11.79 16.58 -7.92
C LEU A 69 -11.20 17.66 -7.01
N TRP A 70 -9.99 17.47 -6.49
CA TRP A 70 -9.29 18.48 -5.71
C TRP A 70 -9.03 19.74 -6.54
N GLN A 71 -8.54 19.59 -7.77
CA GLN A 71 -8.30 20.74 -8.66
C GLN A 71 -9.57 21.58 -8.88
N LYS A 72 -10.73 20.92 -8.96
CA LYS A 72 -12.03 21.59 -9.15
C LYS A 72 -12.63 22.20 -7.88
N ARG A 73 -12.49 21.54 -6.72
CA ARG A 73 -13.20 21.90 -5.49
C ARG A 73 -12.34 22.57 -4.41
N GLN A 74 -11.01 22.43 -4.49
CA GLN A 74 -10.02 22.95 -3.53
C GLN A 74 -10.31 22.59 -2.04
N ARG A 75 -11.06 21.51 -1.79
CA ARG A 75 -11.44 21.04 -0.45
C ARG A 75 -11.16 19.55 -0.29
N LYS A 76 -10.81 19.14 0.93
CA LYS A 76 -10.52 17.72 1.25
C LYS A 76 -11.82 16.94 1.21
N SER A 77 -11.91 16.00 0.28
CA SER A 77 -13.06 15.11 0.15
C SER A 77 -12.95 13.92 1.11
N LEU A 78 -14.09 13.32 1.45
CA LEU A 78 -14.14 12.03 2.15
C LEU A 78 -13.31 10.95 1.43
N LEU A 79 -13.30 10.98 0.09
CA LEU A 79 -12.47 10.10 -0.74
C LEU A 79 -10.98 10.22 -0.41
N ALA A 80 -10.47 11.42 -0.15
CA ALA A 80 -9.07 11.59 0.24
C ALA A 80 -8.76 10.95 1.60
N HIS A 81 -9.71 10.97 2.55
CA HIS A 81 -9.56 10.32 3.83
C HIS A 81 -9.54 8.79 3.68
N ILE A 82 -10.53 8.24 2.96
CA ILE A 82 -10.63 6.82 2.64
C ILE A 82 -9.36 6.34 1.91
N HIS A 83 -8.90 7.11 0.92
CA HIS A 83 -7.69 6.80 0.15
C HIS A 83 -6.45 6.68 1.04
N VAL A 84 -6.23 7.63 1.97
CA VAL A 84 -5.04 7.59 2.83
C VAL A 84 -5.08 6.41 3.80
N TRP A 85 -6.23 6.13 4.44
CA TRP A 85 -6.31 5.05 5.43
C TRP A 85 -6.35 3.67 4.80
N SER A 86 -7.13 3.49 3.72
CA SER A 86 -7.13 2.23 2.97
C SER A 86 -5.75 1.91 2.40
N GLY A 87 -5.02 2.90 1.87
CA GLY A 87 -3.64 2.72 1.41
C GLY A 87 -2.71 2.21 2.51
N ARG A 88 -2.82 2.71 3.75
CA ARG A 88 -2.02 2.22 4.89
C ARG A 88 -2.37 0.77 5.26
N ALA A 89 -3.65 0.44 5.26
CA ALA A 89 -4.12 -0.92 5.52
C ALA A 89 -3.62 -1.90 4.45
N LEU A 90 -3.75 -1.53 3.17
CA LEU A 90 -3.33 -2.37 2.04
C LEU A 90 -1.82 -2.66 2.05
N ILE A 91 -0.98 -1.67 2.39
CA ILE A 91 0.48 -1.90 2.53
C ILE A 91 0.76 -2.94 3.61
N THR A 92 0.11 -2.83 4.77
CA THR A 92 0.29 -3.77 5.88
C THR A 92 -0.18 -5.17 5.51
N LEU A 93 -1.38 -5.28 4.93
CA LEU A 93 -1.94 -6.56 4.48
C LEU A 93 -1.09 -7.19 3.38
N GLY A 94 -0.50 -6.40 2.47
CA GLY A 94 0.42 -6.89 1.45
C GLY A 94 1.70 -7.49 2.04
N MET A 95 2.29 -6.85 3.05
CA MET A 95 3.44 -7.39 3.79
C MET A 95 3.09 -8.67 4.56
N ILE A 96 1.88 -8.78 5.10
CA ILE A 96 1.44 -10.02 5.76
C ILE A 96 1.24 -11.11 4.71
N ASN A 97 0.59 -10.79 3.59
CA ASN A 97 0.24 -11.75 2.55
C ASN A 97 1.45 -12.38 1.84
N GLY A 98 2.61 -11.70 1.77
CA GLY A 98 3.80 -12.29 1.17
C GLY A 98 4.39 -13.44 1.99
N GLY A 99 4.12 -13.51 3.30
CA GLY A 99 4.53 -14.64 4.16
C GLY A 99 3.94 -15.97 3.71
N PRO A 100 2.60 -16.10 3.61
CA PRO A 100 1.94 -17.25 2.99
C PRO A 100 2.43 -17.59 1.58
N GLY A 101 2.83 -16.59 0.79
CA GLY A 101 3.41 -16.84 -0.54
C GLY A 101 4.74 -17.60 -0.47
N LEU A 102 5.56 -17.30 0.54
CA LEU A 102 6.79 -18.02 0.79
C LEU A 102 6.54 -19.44 1.29
N LEU A 103 5.46 -19.68 2.06
CA LEU A 103 5.06 -21.02 2.50
C LEU A 103 4.66 -21.94 1.33
N LEU A 104 4.14 -21.38 0.24
CA LEU A 104 3.80 -22.13 -0.97
C LEU A 104 5.03 -22.45 -1.85
N SER A 105 6.19 -21.88 -1.54
CA SER A 105 7.40 -22.08 -2.33
C SER A 105 8.11 -23.39 -1.95
N SER A 106 8.28 -24.28 -2.93
CA SER A 106 9.01 -25.54 -2.76
C SER A 106 10.50 -25.36 -2.49
N VAL A 107 11.05 -24.17 -2.75
CA VAL A 107 12.47 -23.85 -2.57
C VAL A 107 12.75 -22.96 -1.34
N ALA A 108 11.71 -22.62 -0.57
CA ALA A 108 11.89 -21.78 0.62
C ALA A 108 12.62 -22.52 1.74
N SER A 109 13.74 -21.95 2.19
CA SER A 109 14.51 -22.46 3.32
C SER A 109 14.13 -21.74 4.62
N ARG A 110 14.53 -22.29 5.78
CA ARG A 110 14.45 -21.58 7.07
C ARG A 110 15.06 -20.18 6.99
N GLY A 111 16.17 -20.03 6.27
CA GLY A 111 16.82 -18.74 6.04
C GLY A 111 15.93 -17.77 5.27
N SER A 112 15.19 -18.25 4.27
CA SER A 112 14.23 -17.45 3.49
C SER A 112 13.11 -16.89 4.38
N TYR A 113 12.54 -17.70 5.27
CA TYR A 113 11.50 -17.26 6.20
C TYR A 113 12.00 -16.21 7.19
N ILE A 114 13.21 -16.42 7.75
CA ILE A 114 13.84 -15.46 8.66
C ILE A 114 14.11 -14.14 7.92
N ALA A 115 14.72 -14.21 6.73
CA ALA A 115 15.02 -13.03 5.93
C ALA A 115 13.75 -12.24 5.61
N TYR A 116 12.69 -12.92 5.15
CA TYR A 116 11.41 -12.28 4.85
C TYR A 116 10.80 -11.62 6.09
N GLY A 117 10.76 -12.33 7.22
CA GLY A 117 10.20 -11.82 8.47
C GLY A 117 10.94 -10.60 9.00
N VAL A 118 12.28 -10.64 9.02
CA VAL A 118 13.12 -9.52 9.47
C VAL A 118 12.97 -8.32 8.56
N ILE A 119 13.11 -8.50 7.24
CA ILE A 119 13.03 -7.40 6.27
C ILE A 119 11.64 -6.77 6.32
N SER A 120 10.58 -7.59 6.25
CA SER A 120 9.20 -7.09 6.27
C SER A 120 8.88 -6.40 7.58
N GLY A 121 9.31 -6.95 8.72
CA GLY A 121 9.12 -6.35 10.04
C GLY A 121 9.81 -4.99 10.17
N VAL A 122 11.08 -4.88 9.78
CA VAL A 122 11.81 -3.60 9.80
C VAL A 122 11.16 -2.59 8.86
N MET A 123 10.82 -2.98 7.63
CA MET A 123 10.17 -2.09 6.67
C MET A 123 8.79 -1.62 7.16
N TRP A 124 8.02 -2.50 7.79
CA TRP A 124 6.75 -2.16 8.39
C TRP A 124 6.90 -1.17 9.54
N LEU A 125 7.87 -1.36 10.43
CA LEU A 125 8.15 -0.44 11.53
C LEU A 125 8.54 0.95 11.02
N LEU A 126 9.40 1.03 9.99
CA LEU A 126 9.74 2.31 9.34
C LEU A 126 8.51 2.98 8.71
N PHE A 127 7.65 2.20 8.06
CA PHE A 127 6.42 2.69 7.46
C PHE A 127 5.43 3.24 8.49
N VAL A 128 5.16 2.50 9.56
CA VAL A 128 4.25 2.89 10.64
C VAL A 128 4.80 4.06 11.44
N SER A 129 6.09 4.05 11.78
CA SER A 129 6.72 5.15 12.52
C SER A 129 6.65 6.45 11.73
N SER A 130 6.96 6.41 10.43
CA SER A 130 6.80 7.59 9.57
C SER A 130 5.33 8.01 9.45
N ALA A 131 4.37 7.09 9.55
CA ALA A 131 2.94 7.39 9.53
C ALA A 131 2.48 8.10 10.78
N ALA A 132 2.89 7.60 11.94
CA ALA A 132 2.63 8.19 13.23
C ALA A 132 3.22 9.61 13.31
N VAL A 133 4.51 9.78 12.99
CA VAL A 133 5.16 11.09 13.00
C VAL A 133 4.45 12.10 12.10
N TYR A 134 4.02 11.69 10.91
CA TYR A 134 3.28 12.56 10.00
C TYR A 134 1.92 12.98 10.59
N GLU A 135 1.18 12.04 11.19
CA GLU A 135 -0.14 12.34 11.78
C GLU A 135 0.00 13.26 13.00
N THR A 136 0.97 13.01 13.89
CA THR A 136 1.22 13.86 15.06
C THR A 136 1.58 15.28 14.65
N ARG A 137 2.49 15.45 13.68
CA ARG A 137 2.87 16.77 13.15
C ARG A 137 1.72 17.48 12.44
N ARG A 138 0.79 16.74 11.83
CA ARG A 138 -0.42 17.29 11.23
C ARG A 138 -1.37 17.80 12.29
N ASN A 139 -1.57 17.04 13.38
CA ASN A 139 -2.47 17.42 14.47
C ASN A 139 -1.98 18.68 15.20
N GLN A 140 -0.66 18.81 15.41
CA GLN A 140 -0.03 20.01 16.00
C GLN A 140 -0.18 21.29 15.16
N ARG A 141 -0.50 21.16 13.86
CA ARG A 141 -0.68 22.28 12.94
C ARG A 141 -2.15 22.62 12.70
N ALA A 142 -3.09 21.87 13.28
CA ALA A 142 -4.49 22.23 13.26
C ALA A 142 -4.69 23.45 14.18
N PRO A 143 -5.37 24.52 13.72
CA PRO A 143 -5.67 25.64 14.61
C PRO A 143 -6.43 25.11 15.82
N VAL A 144 -6.01 25.52 17.01
CA VAL A 144 -6.77 25.28 18.24
C VAL A 144 -8.11 25.94 18.02
N VAL A 145 -9.16 25.14 17.84
CA VAL A 145 -10.53 25.66 17.91
C VAL A 145 -10.72 26.04 19.38
N GLU A 146 -10.61 27.33 19.65
CA GLU A 146 -10.98 27.92 20.93
C GLU A 146 -12.44 27.54 21.17
N LYS A 147 -12.67 26.69 22.17
CA LYS A 147 -14.02 26.38 22.63
C LYS A 147 -14.45 27.59 23.46
N GLU A 148 -15.35 28.39 22.90
CA GLU A 148 -16.21 29.29 23.70
C GLU A 148 -17.11 28.48 24.64
#